data_AF-A0AAU7CGV8-F1
#
_entry.id   AF-A0AAU7CGV8-F1
#
_cell.length_a   1.000
_cell.length_b   1.000
_cell.length_c   1.000
_cell.angle_alpha   90.00
_cell.angle_beta   90.00
_cell.angle_gamma   90.00
#
_symmetry.space_group_name_H-M   'P 1'
#
loop_
_entity.id
_entity.type
_entity.pdbx_description
1 polymer ?
#
loop_
_entity_poly.entity_id
_entity_poly.type
_entity_poly.pdbx_seq_one_letter_code
_entity_poly.pdbx_strand_id
1 'polypeptide(L)'
;MVELISEIWAGLRDAGLPEVMLFLPDGTASRCHWDDTAIVSDIRVALLGDQERKIVRIIPVDACVGIGIASPKGTDPMSYRGVIKEKLEARRESEQAVAASSARTGTL
;
A
#
# COMPACT_ATOMS: atom_id res chain seq x y z
N MET A 1 -8.59 13.83 -9.98
CA MET A 1 -7.26 13.77 -9.34
C MET A 1 -6.85 12.31 -9.34
N VAL A 2 -5.60 11.96 -9.64
CA VAL A 2 -5.22 10.54 -9.75
C VAL A 2 -4.88 10.02 -8.35
N GLU A 3 -5.69 9.11 -7.82
CA GLU A 3 -5.49 8.47 -6.49
C GLU A 3 -4.49 7.30 -6.59
N LEU A 4 -3.40 7.49 -7.35
CA LEU A 4 -2.53 6.41 -7.78
C LEU A 4 -1.84 5.71 -6.60
N ILE A 5 -1.32 6.47 -5.63
CA ILE A 5 -0.60 5.88 -4.51
C ILE A 5 -1.59 5.19 -3.56
N SER A 6 -2.75 5.82 -3.33
CA SER A 6 -3.83 5.23 -2.53
C SER A 6 -4.31 3.90 -3.12
N GLU A 7 -4.52 3.83 -4.44
CA GLU A 7 -4.93 2.60 -5.15
C GLU A 7 -3.83 1.53 -5.13
N ILE A 8 -2.57 1.90 -5.39
CA ILE A 8 -1.44 0.96 -5.31
C ILE A 8 -1.38 0.37 -3.91
N TRP A 9 -1.45 1.20 -2.88
CA TRP A 9 -1.34 0.74 -1.49
C TRP A 9 -2.53 -0.12 -1.07
N ALA A 10 -3.75 0.22 -1.47
CA ALA A 10 -4.91 -0.64 -1.27
C ALA A 10 -4.64 -2.02 -1.88
N GLY A 11 -4.08 -2.06 -3.08
CA GLY A 11 -3.73 -3.31 -3.73
C GLY A 11 -2.61 -4.10 -3.05
N LEU A 12 -1.62 -3.43 -2.47
CA LEU A 12 -0.57 -4.06 -1.67
C LEU A 12 -1.16 -4.66 -0.38
N ARG A 13 -2.02 -3.91 0.32
CA ARG A 13 -2.72 -4.37 1.52
C ARG A 13 -3.52 -5.65 1.25
N ASP A 14 -4.28 -5.67 0.17
CA ASP A 14 -5.07 -6.84 -0.23
C ASP A 14 -4.19 -8.05 -0.61
N ALA A 15 -2.96 -7.82 -1.07
CA ALA A 15 -1.95 -8.87 -1.30
C ALA A 15 -1.22 -9.31 -0.01
N GLY A 16 -1.65 -8.83 1.16
CA GLY A 16 -1.00 -9.11 2.44
C GLY A 16 0.34 -8.39 2.62
N LEU A 17 0.44 -7.18 2.06
CA LEU A 17 1.58 -6.25 2.19
C LEU A 17 1.08 -4.87 2.68
N PRO A 18 0.49 -4.78 3.90
CA PRO A 18 -0.14 -3.55 4.37
C PRO A 18 0.85 -2.49 4.88
N GLU A 19 2.07 -2.89 5.24
CA GLU A 19 3.13 -1.99 5.69
C GLU A 19 4.01 -1.55 4.51
N VAL A 20 4.17 -0.24 4.35
CA VAL A 20 4.92 0.36 3.24
C VAL A 20 5.85 1.47 3.73
N MET A 21 6.79 1.84 2.87
CA MET A 21 7.59 3.05 2.97
C MET A 21 6.99 4.09 2.03
N LEU A 22 6.49 5.20 2.57
CA LEU A 22 6.03 6.35 1.80
C LEU A 22 7.21 7.29 1.56
N PHE A 23 7.48 7.62 0.29
CA PHE A 23 8.46 8.64 -0.07
C PHE A 23 7.78 10.01 -0.06
N LEU A 24 8.24 10.89 0.82
CA LEU A 24 7.65 12.20 1.06
C LEU A 24 8.25 13.26 0.12
N PRO A 25 7.52 14.36 -0.16
CA PRO A 25 8.01 15.45 -1.01
C PRO A 25 9.29 16.14 -0.51
N ASP A 26 9.60 16.02 0.79
CA ASP A 26 10.81 16.55 1.40
C ASP A 26 12.06 15.66 1.18
N GLY A 27 11.91 14.57 0.42
CA GLY A 27 12.96 13.61 0.12
C GLY A 27 13.18 12.55 1.21
N THR A 28 12.45 12.62 2.33
CA THR A 28 12.50 11.60 3.36
C THR A 28 11.58 10.42 3.02
N ALA A 29 11.73 9.32 3.75
CA ALA A 29 10.81 8.20 3.69
C ALA A 29 10.30 7.85 5.08
N SER A 30 9.03 7.50 5.20
CA SER A 30 8.41 7.11 6.47
C SER A 30 7.70 5.78 6.33
N ARG A 31 7.92 4.89 7.30
CA ARG A 31 7.16 3.64 7.41
C ARG A 31 5.75 3.94 7.87
N CYS A 32 4.76 3.32 7.24
CA CYS A 32 3.36 3.48 7.59
C CYS A 32 2.60 2.18 7.32
N HIS A 33 1.70 1.82 8.23
CA HIS A 33 0.77 0.72 8.03
C HIS A 33 -0.55 1.24 7.45
N TRP A 34 -1.25 0.44 6.65
CA TRP A 34 -2.54 0.82 6.07
C TRP A 34 -3.55 1.29 7.13
N ASP A 35 -3.53 0.65 8.30
CA ASP A 35 -4.43 0.98 9.42
C ASP A 35 -4.01 2.28 10.16
N ASP A 36 -2.80 2.80 9.91
CA ASP A 36 -2.34 4.11 10.40
C ASP A 36 -2.71 5.24 9.42
N THR A 37 -3.82 5.05 8.69
CA THR A 37 -4.38 6.04 7.77
C THR A 37 -5.81 6.41 8.16
N ALA A 38 -6.26 7.58 7.71
CA ALA A 38 -7.65 8.02 7.89
C ALA A 38 -8.18 8.65 6.60
N ILE A 39 -9.51 8.81 6.51
CA ILE A 39 -10.13 9.64 5.49
C ILE A 39 -10.49 10.99 6.11
N VAL A 40 -10.00 12.07 5.54
CA VAL A 40 -10.31 13.45 5.94
C VAL A 40 -10.89 14.17 4.74
N SER A 41 -12.17 14.52 4.82
CA SER A 41 -12.91 15.24 3.77
C SER A 41 -13.01 14.55 2.41
N ASP A 42 -12.66 13.25 2.31
CA ASP A 42 -12.51 12.40 1.10
C ASP A 42 -11.05 12.03 0.77
N ILE A 43 -10.08 12.71 1.37
CA ILE A 43 -8.67 12.47 1.14
C ILE A 43 -8.17 11.39 2.10
N ARG A 44 -7.55 10.33 1.56
CA ARG A 44 -6.78 9.40 2.40
C ARG A 44 -5.49 10.07 2.87
N VAL A 45 -5.29 10.10 4.18
CA VAL A 45 -4.11 10.68 4.83
C VAL A 45 -3.35 9.62 5.62
N ALA A 46 -2.03 9.64 5.53
CA ALA A 46 -1.14 8.88 6.40
C ALA A 46 -0.87 9.65 7.70
N LEU A 47 -0.90 8.95 8.83
CA LEU A 47 -0.64 9.49 10.16
C LEU A 47 0.79 9.13 10.58
N LEU A 48 1.71 10.07 10.41
CA LEU A 48 3.14 9.82 10.60
C LEU A 48 3.64 10.50 11.88
N GLY A 49 4.11 9.71 12.85
CA GLY A 49 4.70 10.26 14.07
C GLY A 49 5.98 11.05 13.80
N ASP A 50 6.07 12.27 14.33
CA ASP A 50 7.28 13.09 14.35
C ASP A 50 7.79 13.19 15.79
N GLN A 51 8.86 12.45 16.07
CA GLN A 51 9.44 12.35 17.41
C GLN A 51 10.21 13.61 17.83
N GLU A 52 10.72 14.38 16.88
CA GLU A 52 11.47 15.60 17.15
C GLU A 52 10.51 16.72 17.55
N ARG A 53 9.44 16.90 16.78
CA ARG A 53 8.45 17.97 16.98
C ARG A 53 7.33 17.59 17.94
N LYS A 54 7.23 16.32 18.35
CA LYS A 54 6.18 15.77 19.22
C LYS A 54 4.77 15.96 18.66
N ILE A 55 4.60 15.71 17.37
CA ILE A 55 3.33 15.81 16.64
C ILE A 55 3.06 14.57 15.80
N VAL A 56 1.82 14.41 15.35
CA VAL A 56 1.46 13.50 14.25
C VAL A 56 1.33 14.34 12.98
N ARG A 57 2.16 14.06 11.99
CA ARG A 57 2.06 14.67 10.66
C ARG A 57 0.93 13.99 9.90
N ILE A 58 0.01 14.80 9.37
CA ILE A 58 -1.08 14.35 8.50
C ILE A 58 -0.64 14.64 7.07
N ILE A 59 -0.37 13.59 6.29
CA ILE A 59 0.12 13.72 4.91
C ILE A 59 -0.88 13.06 3.97
N PRO A 60 -1.43 13.78 2.96
CA PRO A 60 -2.20 13.14 1.91
C PRO A 60 -1.40 12.02 1.24
N VAL A 61 -1.96 10.82 1.15
CA VAL A 61 -1.25 9.67 0.58
C VAL A 61 -0.83 9.96 -0.86
N ASP A 62 -1.72 10.57 -1.65
CA ASP A 62 -1.44 10.93 -3.05
C ASP A 62 -0.56 12.17 -3.22
N ALA A 63 -0.14 12.84 -2.13
CA ALA A 63 0.94 13.81 -2.16
C ALA A 63 2.33 13.15 -2.04
N CYS A 64 2.40 11.86 -1.71
CA CYS A 64 3.66 11.12 -1.69
C CYS A 64 4.19 10.94 -3.11
N VAL A 65 5.52 11.02 -3.27
CA VAL A 65 6.17 10.91 -4.60
C VAL A 65 6.40 9.45 -5.01
N GLY A 66 6.21 8.52 -4.08
CA GLY A 66 6.34 7.09 -4.33
C GLY A 66 6.01 6.23 -3.12
N ILE A 67 6.03 4.92 -3.35
CA ILE A 67 5.77 3.90 -2.34
C ILE A 67 6.75 2.73 -2.53
N GLY A 68 7.21 2.15 -1.43
CA GLY A 68 8.10 1.00 -1.42
C GLY A 68 7.69 -0.01 -0.34
N ILE A 69 8.24 -1.22 -0.43
CA ILE A 69 8.06 -2.26 0.59
C ILE A 69 9.41 -2.50 1.25
N ALA A 70 9.48 -2.34 2.56
CA ALA A 70 10.71 -2.60 3.29
C ALA A 70 11.02 -4.10 3.24
N SER A 71 12.24 -4.47 2.82
CA SER A 71 12.67 -5.86 2.97
C SER A 71 12.83 -6.19 4.47
N PRO A 72 12.55 -7.45 4.87
CA PRO A 72 12.83 -7.89 6.22
C PRO A 72 14.31 -7.70 6.58
N LYS A 73 14.59 -7.53 7.87
CA LYS A 73 15.95 -7.37 8.36
C LYS A 73 16.83 -8.55 7.91
N GLY A 74 17.96 -8.24 7.28
CA GLY A 74 18.90 -9.24 6.78
C GLY A 74 18.52 -9.84 5.42
N THR A 75 17.45 -9.37 4.77
CA THR A 75 17.08 -9.79 3.41
C THR A 75 17.53 -8.75 2.39
N ASP A 76 18.25 -9.22 1.37
CA ASP A 76 18.62 -8.42 0.20
C ASP A 76 17.36 -7.97 -0.57
N PRO A 77 17.16 -6.66 -0.82
CA PRO A 77 16.00 -6.16 -1.56
C PRO A 77 15.86 -6.72 -2.97
N MET A 78 16.97 -6.99 -3.69
CA MET A 78 16.91 -7.51 -5.06
C MET A 78 16.33 -8.92 -5.10
N SER A 79 16.69 -9.73 -4.11
CA SER A 79 16.13 -11.07 -3.91
C SER A 79 14.69 -11.01 -3.39
N TYR A 80 14.37 -10.05 -2.51
CA TYR A 80 13.02 -9.88 -1.94
C TYR A 80 11.97 -9.47 -2.98
N ARG A 81 12.37 -8.82 -4.07
CA ARG A 81 11.49 -8.49 -5.21
C ARG A 81 10.68 -9.69 -5.71
N GLY A 82 11.28 -10.88 -5.73
CA GLY A 82 10.60 -12.11 -6.17
C GLY A 82 9.39 -12.45 -5.29
N VAL A 83 9.53 -12.32 -3.97
CA VAL A 83 8.46 -12.56 -2.98
C VAL A 83 7.32 -11.56 -3.16
N ILE A 84 7.65 -10.29 -3.40
CA ILE A 84 6.64 -9.26 -3.66
C ILE A 84 5.87 -9.60 -4.94
N LYS A 85 6.57 -9.95 -6.01
CA LYS A 85 5.96 -10.31 -7.29
C LYS A 85 5.01 -11.50 -7.16
N GLU A 86 5.45 -12.56 -6.49
CA GLU A 86 4.64 -13.76 -6.24
C GLU A 86 3.34 -13.44 -5.50
N LYS A 87 3.39 -12.62 -4.44
CA LYS A 87 2.20 -12.19 -3.69
C LYS A 87 1.20 -11.42 -4.57
N LEU A 88 1.71 -10.55 -5.45
CA LEU A 88 0.86 -9.75 -6.35
C LEU A 88 0.21 -10.63 -7.43
N GLU A 89 0.95 -11.60 -7.96
CA GLU A 89 0.43 -12.55 -8.96
C GLU A 89 -0.61 -13.50 -8.35
N ALA A 90 -0.33 -14.08 -7.18
CA ALA A 90 -1.27 -14.97 -6.48
C ALA A 90 -2.60 -14.28 -6.13
N ARG A 91 -2.55 -12.99 -5.77
CA ARG A 91 -3.77 -12.19 -5.56
C ARG A 91 -4.57 -12.06 -6.86
N ARG A 92 -3.91 -11.72 -7.97
CA ARG A 92 -4.57 -11.53 -9.27
C ARG A 92 -5.25 -12.81 -9.74
N GLU A 93 -4.61 -13.96 -9.57
CA GLU A 93 -5.20 -15.27 -9.88
C GLU A 93 -6.45 -15.56 -9.04
N SER A 94 -6.39 -15.23 -7.74
CA SER A 94 -7.52 -15.39 -6.82
C SER A 94 -8.73 -14.52 -7.24
N GLU A 95 -8.49 -13.27 -7.63
CA GLU A 95 -9.54 -12.36 -8.12
C GLU A 95 -10.18 -12.87 -9.42
N GLN A 96 -9.39 -13.41 -10.35
CA GLN A 96 -9.88 -13.98 -11.60
C GLN A 96 -10.71 -15.25 -11.38
N ALA A 97 -10.30 -16.11 -10.44
CA ALA A 97 -11.04 -17.31 -10.09
C ALA A 97 -12.42 -17.00 -9.49
N VAL A 98 -12.50 -15.99 -8.61
CA VAL A 98 -13.77 -15.51 -8.02
C VAL A 98 -14.68 -14.94 -9.11
N ALA A 99 -14.17 -14.03 -9.96
CA ALA A 99 -14.95 -13.44 -11.04
C ALA A 99 -15.51 -14.49 -12.02
N ALA A 100 -14.71 -15.49 -12.38
CA ALA A 100 -15.14 -16.59 -13.23
C ALA A 100 -16.21 -17.49 -12.56
N SER A 101 -16.16 -17.63 -11.23
CA SER A 101 -17.17 -18.37 -10.46
C SER A 101 -18.50 -17.63 -10.41
N SER A 102 -18.50 -16.33 -10.11
CA SER A 102 -19.71 -15.50 -10.03
C SER A 102 -20.43 -15.35 -11.37
N ALA A 103 -19.69 -15.32 -12.49
CA ALA A 103 -20.29 -15.29 -13.83
C ALA A 103 -21.04 -16.59 -14.21
N ARG A 104 -20.72 -17.72 -13.57
CA ARG A 104 -21.39 -19.01 -13.82
C ARG A 104 -22.67 -19.21 -13.01
N THR A 105 -22.85 -18.47 -11.91
CA THR A 105 -24.01 -18.61 -11.01
C THR A 105 -25.16 -17.66 -11.36
N GLY A 106 -24.92 -16.62 -12.17
CA GLY A 106 -25.92 -15.61 -12.56
C GLY A 106 -26.83 -15.97 -13.74
N THR A 107 -26.86 -17.23 -14.18
CA THR A 107 -27.65 -17.70 -15.33
C THR A 107 -28.71 -18.71 -14.89
N LEU A 108 -29.68 -18.30 -14.07
CA LEU A 108 -30.93 -19.03 -13.81
C LEU A 108 -32.07 -18.04 -13.55
#